data_AF-A0AAE1YAZ2-F1
#
_entry.id   AF-A0AAE1YAZ2-F1
#
_cell.length_a   1.000
_cell.length_b   1.000
_cell.length_c   1.000
_cell.angle_alpha   90.00
_cell.angle_beta   90.00
_cell.angle_gamma   90.00
#
_symmetry.space_group_name_H-M   'P 1'
#
loop_
_entity.id
_entity.type
_entity.pdbx_description
1 polymer ?
#
loop_
_entity_poly.entity_id
_entity_poly.type
_entity_poly.pdbx_seq_one_letter_code
_entity_poly.pdbx_strand_id
1 'polypeptide(L)'
;MRKDRGFLYMSELDIKHKIPLWFMSIFKSKIASPKVWRDVVLKAAKIPAATGVEWGIVDSAHENAEKTVEAAVRLGMDLVRRKWDGQVYADNRRTVVADVLAVLGSDETVGDSGDNVDESKRVSRL
;
A
#
# COMPACT_ATOMS: atom_id res chain seq x y z
N MET A 1 6.50 -1.52 11.87
CA MET A 1 7.77 -1.28 11.14
C MET A 1 8.95 -1.51 12.07
N ARG A 2 10.10 -1.95 11.54
CA ARG A 2 11.35 -2.11 12.31
C ARG A 2 11.97 -0.77 12.68
N LYS A 3 12.27 -0.53 13.95
CA LYS A 3 12.86 0.71 14.47
C LYS A 3 14.38 0.75 14.27
N ASP A 4 15.05 -0.39 14.34
CA ASP A 4 16.50 -0.49 14.18
C ASP A 4 16.99 -0.07 12.79
N ARG A 5 16.26 -0.44 11.72
CA ARG A 5 16.72 -0.23 10.33
C ARG A 5 15.61 0.10 9.33
N GLY A 6 14.34 0.06 9.75
CA GLY A 6 13.21 0.24 8.85
C GLY A 6 12.98 1.72 8.53
N PHE A 7 12.76 2.00 7.24
CA PHE A 7 12.31 3.28 6.74
C PHE A 7 11.40 3.09 5.52
N LEU A 8 10.48 4.02 5.30
CA LEU A 8 9.82 4.18 4.00
C LEU A 8 10.70 5.06 3.11
N TYR A 9 10.93 4.63 1.88
CA TYR A 9 11.67 5.41 0.88
C TYR A 9 11.04 5.18 -0.47
N MET A 10 10.62 6.28 -1.10
CA MET A 10 10.08 6.32 -2.45
C MET A 10 11.18 6.85 -3.36
N SER A 11 11.83 5.95 -4.08
CA SER A 11 13.02 6.26 -4.88
C SER A 11 12.70 6.81 -6.26
N GLU A 12 11.42 6.96 -6.62
CA GLU A 12 10.96 7.27 -7.98
C GLU A 12 11.62 8.54 -8.55
N LEU A 13 11.83 9.58 -7.75
CA LEU A 13 12.59 10.76 -8.20
C LEU A 13 14.06 10.44 -8.49
N ASP A 14 14.70 9.66 -7.62
CA ASP A 14 16.12 9.33 -7.74
C ASP A 14 16.39 8.39 -8.93
N ILE A 15 15.43 7.51 -9.25
CA ILE A 15 15.50 6.61 -10.41
C ILE A 15 14.85 7.19 -11.68
N LYS A 16 14.43 8.47 -11.65
CA LYS A 16 13.76 9.17 -12.77
C LYS A 16 12.51 8.45 -13.28
N HIS A 17 11.79 7.80 -12.39
CA HIS A 17 10.54 7.13 -12.68
C HIS A 17 9.36 8.02 -12.33
N LYS A 18 8.38 8.12 -13.23
CA LYS A 18 7.14 8.84 -12.94
C LYS A 18 6.22 7.92 -12.14
N ILE A 19 5.72 8.40 -11.01
CA ILE A 19 4.74 7.66 -10.20
C ILE A 19 3.40 7.61 -10.96
N PRO A 20 2.81 6.41 -11.15
CA PRO A 20 1.47 6.26 -11.73
C PRO A 20 0.37 6.96 -10.93
N LEU A 21 -0.72 7.35 -11.60
CA LEU A 21 -1.88 7.99 -10.95
C LEU A 21 -2.54 7.05 -9.94
N TRP A 22 -2.70 5.77 -10.26
CA TRP A 22 -3.30 4.78 -9.36
C TRP A 22 -2.51 4.66 -8.06
N PHE A 23 -1.18 4.73 -8.13
CA PHE A 23 -0.33 4.64 -6.95
C PHE A 23 -0.52 5.88 -6.06
N MET A 24 -0.58 7.07 -6.66
CA MET A 24 -0.87 8.30 -5.91
C MET A 24 -2.25 8.28 -5.27
N SER A 25 -3.25 7.65 -5.88
CA SER A 25 -4.57 7.45 -5.27
C SER A 25 -4.49 6.56 -4.02
N ILE A 26 -3.75 5.45 -4.07
CA ILE A 26 -3.48 4.62 -2.87
C ILE A 26 -2.79 5.46 -1.79
N PHE A 27 -1.73 6.17 -2.17
CA PHE A 27 -0.91 6.91 -1.22
C PHE A 27 -1.71 8.00 -0.49
N LYS A 28 -2.55 8.75 -1.21
CA LYS A 28 -3.45 9.75 -0.64
C LYS A 28 -4.56 9.14 0.22
N SER A 29 -5.02 7.93 -0.07
CA SER A 29 -6.01 7.22 0.76
C SER A 29 -5.45 6.83 2.13
N LYS A 30 -4.14 6.65 2.24
CA LYS A 30 -3.45 6.26 3.48
C LYS A 30 -2.94 7.44 4.29
N ILE A 31 -2.54 8.52 3.62
CA ILE A 31 -1.88 9.66 4.25
C ILE A 31 -2.66 10.90 3.86
N ALA A 32 -3.34 11.54 4.80
CA ALA A 32 -4.18 12.72 4.54
C ALA A 32 -3.42 14.06 4.67
N SER A 33 -2.08 14.06 4.58
CA SER A 33 -1.25 15.25 4.81
C SER A 33 -0.44 15.64 3.57
N PRO A 34 -0.75 16.77 2.92
CA PRO A 34 0.03 17.29 1.79
C PRO A 34 1.51 17.56 2.14
N LYS A 35 1.81 17.89 3.41
CA LYS A 35 3.18 18.05 3.87
C LYS A 35 3.94 16.72 3.77
N VAL A 36 3.34 15.63 4.25
CA VAL A 36 3.94 14.30 4.18
C VAL A 36 4.13 13.86 2.72
N TRP A 37 3.18 14.18 1.84
CA TRP A 37 3.32 13.87 0.41
C TRP A 37 4.54 14.56 -0.21
N ARG A 38 4.78 15.84 0.12
CA ARG A 38 5.96 16.54 -0.36
C ARG A 38 7.25 15.87 0.12
N ASP A 39 7.31 15.51 1.39
CA ASP A 39 8.54 14.94 1.97
C ASP A 39 8.82 13.53 1.43
N VAL A 40 7.81 12.67 1.33
CA VAL A 40 7.97 11.30 0.83
C VAL A 40 8.17 11.28 -0.69
N VAL A 41 7.29 11.93 -1.45
CA VAL A 41 7.21 11.78 -2.92
C VAL A 41 8.05 12.85 -3.64
N LEU A 42 7.97 14.11 -3.23
CA LEU A 42 8.60 15.21 -3.97
C LEU A 42 10.02 15.54 -3.50
N LYS A 43 10.48 14.91 -2.41
CA LYS A 43 11.86 15.04 -1.91
C LYS A 43 12.59 13.70 -1.77
N ALA A 44 11.93 12.58 -2.07
CA ALA A 44 12.47 11.24 -1.88
C ALA A 44 13.08 11.00 -0.48
N ALA A 45 12.49 11.60 0.56
CA ALA A 45 13.05 11.50 1.91
C ALA A 45 12.90 10.07 2.45
N LYS A 46 13.95 9.57 3.11
CA LYS A 46 13.88 8.33 3.89
C LYS A 46 13.18 8.63 5.21
N ILE A 47 12.02 8.02 5.45
CA ILE A 47 11.20 8.24 6.65
C ILE A 47 11.44 7.09 7.64
N PRO A 48 12.17 7.31 8.75
CA PRO A 48 12.41 6.27 9.74
C PRO A 48 11.13 5.85 10.45
N ALA A 49 11.13 4.65 11.05
CA ALA A 49 9.95 4.09 11.70
C ALA A 49 9.28 5.00 12.74
N ALA A 50 10.07 5.72 13.56
CA ALA A 50 9.51 6.63 14.57
C ALA A 50 8.70 7.76 13.94
N THR A 51 9.25 8.42 12.92
CA THR A 51 8.57 9.45 12.14
C THR A 51 7.38 8.89 11.37
N GLY A 52 7.50 7.66 10.84
CA GLY A 52 6.39 6.98 10.18
C GLY A 52 5.18 6.75 11.09
N VAL A 53 5.41 6.45 12.37
CA VAL A 53 4.35 6.36 13.38
C VAL A 53 3.76 7.73 13.68
N GLU A 54 4.60 8.73 13.93
CA GLU A 54 4.17 10.11 14.20
C GLU A 54 3.29 10.68 13.07
N TRP A 55 3.63 10.38 11.82
CA TRP A 55 2.91 10.86 10.65
C TRP A 55 1.71 9.98 10.26
N GLY A 56 1.44 8.90 11.00
CA GLY A 56 0.33 7.98 10.74
C GLY A 56 0.51 7.14 9.47
N ILE A 57 1.75 6.98 8.98
CA ILE A 57 2.06 6.14 7.81
C ILE A 57 2.10 4.66 8.20
N VAL A 58 2.57 4.36 9.40
CA VAL A 58 2.61 3.00 9.97
C VAL A 58 1.94 2.99 11.33
N ASP A 59 1.27 1.89 11.66
CA ASP A 59 0.53 1.76 12.93
C ASP A 59 1.46 1.72 14.16
N SER A 60 2.65 1.14 14.01
CA SER A 60 3.59 0.94 15.12
C SER A 60 5.03 0.71 14.67
N ALA A 61 5.98 0.98 15.57
CA ALA A 61 7.41 0.71 15.40
C ALA A 61 7.91 -0.26 16.48
N HIS A 62 8.75 -1.24 16.11
CA HIS A 62 9.24 -2.29 16.99
C HIS A 62 10.74 -2.48 16.86
N GLU A 63 11.42 -2.87 17.93
CA GLU A 63 12.88 -2.88 18.05
C GLU A 63 13.59 -3.59 16.90
N ASN A 64 13.09 -4.76 16.48
CA ASN A 64 13.71 -5.59 15.46
C ASN A 64 12.66 -6.31 14.59
N ALA A 65 13.13 -7.16 13.67
CA ALA A 65 12.26 -7.89 12.75
C ALA A 65 11.30 -8.84 13.47
N GLU A 66 11.81 -9.62 14.42
CA GLU A 66 11.01 -10.59 15.19
C GLU A 66 9.87 -9.89 15.95
N LYS A 67 10.19 -8.82 16.68
CA LYS A 67 9.19 -8.02 17.40
C LYS A 67 8.19 -7.33 16.48
N THR A 68 8.60 -6.99 15.25
CA THR A 68 7.68 -6.46 14.24
C THR A 68 6.68 -7.51 13.78
N VAL A 69 7.14 -8.74 13.53
CA VAL A 69 6.26 -9.86 13.13
C VAL A 69 5.33 -10.24 14.26
N GLU A 70 5.85 -10.37 15.49
CA GLU A 70 5.06 -10.67 16.69
C GLU A 70 3.89 -9.68 16.85
N ALA A 71 4.17 -8.38 16.70
CA ALA A 71 3.15 -7.34 16.80
C ALA A 71 2.12 -7.40 15.65
N ALA A 72 2.55 -7.68 14.42
CA ALA A 72 1.65 -7.82 13.28
C ALA A 72 0.72 -9.04 13.43
N VAL A 73 1.24 -10.18 13.89
CA VAL A 73 0.45 -11.37 14.20
C VAL A 73 -0.55 -11.06 15.31
N ARG A 74 -0.10 -10.41 16.39
CA ARG A 74 -0.99 -10.02 17.49
C ARG A 74 -2.13 -9.12 17.03
N LEU A 75 -1.86 -8.10 16.21
CA LEU A 75 -2.89 -7.24 15.63
C LEU A 75 -3.91 -8.06 14.81
N GLY A 76 -3.45 -9.00 13.98
CA GLY A 76 -4.33 -9.89 13.23
C GLY A 76 -5.21 -10.74 14.15
N MET A 77 -4.64 -11.30 15.22
CA MET A 77 -5.39 -12.07 16.22
C MET A 77 -6.44 -11.20 16.93
N ASP A 78 -6.11 -9.96 17.28
CA ASP A 78 -7.04 -9.03 17.92
C ASP A 78 -8.22 -8.66 17.01
N LEU A 79 -7.97 -8.51 15.71
CA LEU A 79 -9.03 -8.28 14.72
C LEU A 79 -9.93 -9.52 14.56
N VAL A 80 -9.35 -10.72 14.44
CA VAL A 80 -10.12 -11.97 14.28
C VAL A 80 -10.97 -12.28 15.52
N ARG A 81 -10.49 -11.96 16.73
CA ARG A 81 -11.24 -12.12 17.99
C ARG A 81 -12.56 -11.36 18.02
N ARG A 82 -12.73 -10.33 17.16
CA ARG A 82 -13.99 -9.59 17.03
C ARG A 82 -15.12 -10.39 16.40
N LYS A 83 -14.81 -11.51 15.74
CA LYS A 83 -15.78 -12.44 15.12
C LYS A 83 -16.79 -11.74 14.20
N TRP A 84 -16.33 -10.75 13.44
CA TRP A 84 -17.13 -10.13 12.40
C TRP A 84 -17.47 -11.12 11.29
N ASP A 85 -18.57 -10.87 10.58
CA ASP A 85 -18.81 -11.52 9.30
C ASP A 85 -17.71 -11.11 8.31
N GLY A 86 -16.97 -12.11 7.83
CA GLY A 86 -15.82 -11.88 6.96
C GLY A 86 -16.19 -11.29 5.60
N GLN A 87 -17.36 -11.63 5.06
CA GLN A 87 -17.85 -11.10 3.80
C GLN A 87 -18.22 -9.62 3.95
N VAL A 88 -18.95 -9.27 5.01
CA VAL A 88 -19.30 -7.87 5.33
C VAL A 88 -18.04 -7.03 5.59
N TYR A 89 -17.04 -7.56 6.31
CA TYR A 89 -15.77 -6.85 6.51
C TYR A 89 -15.03 -6.63 5.19
N ALA A 90 -14.98 -7.64 4.32
CA ALA A 90 -14.36 -7.54 3.00
C ALA A 90 -15.06 -6.51 2.10
N ASP A 91 -16.39 -6.50 2.07
CA ASP A 91 -17.17 -5.54 1.29
C ASP A 91 -16.98 -4.11 1.79
N ASN A 92 -17.02 -3.90 3.12
CA ASN A 92 -16.69 -2.59 3.70
C ASN A 92 -15.26 -2.15 3.35
N ARG A 93 -14.29 -3.07 3.38
CA ARG A 93 -12.90 -2.75 3.01
C ARG A 93 -12.81 -2.32 1.54
N ARG A 94 -13.56 -2.93 0.62
CA ARG A 94 -13.65 -2.50 -0.78
C ARG A 94 -14.26 -1.10 -0.89
N THR A 95 -15.33 -0.83 -0.16
CA THR A 95 -15.98 0.49 -0.12
C THR A 95 -15.03 1.59 0.36
N VAL A 96 -14.25 1.33 1.42
CA VAL A 96 -13.25 2.30 1.95
C VAL A 96 -12.21 2.71 0.90
N VAL A 97 -11.91 1.85 -0.07
CA VAL A 97 -10.91 2.11 -1.13
C VAL A 97 -11.54 2.19 -2.52
N ALA A 98 -12.83 2.47 -2.63
CA ALA A 98 -13.54 2.46 -3.91
C ALA A 98 -12.93 3.43 -4.94
N ASP A 99 -12.53 4.64 -4.50
CA ASP A 99 -11.89 5.64 -5.37
C ASP A 99 -10.56 5.12 -5.95
N VAL A 100 -9.81 4.36 -5.15
CA VAL A 100 -8.57 3.73 -5.61
C VAL A 100 -8.87 2.68 -6.68
N LEU A 101 -9.89 1.84 -6.47
CA LEU A 101 -10.28 0.80 -7.42
C LEU A 101 -10.75 1.40 -8.76
N ALA A 102 -11.46 2.52 -8.73
CA ALA A 102 -11.91 3.22 -9.94
C ALA A 102 -10.72 3.76 -10.76
N VAL A 103 -9.71 4.34 -10.11
CA VAL A 103 -8.52 4.85 -10.80
C VAL A 103 -7.64 3.73 -11.32
N LEU A 104 -7.52 2.61 -10.59
CA LEU A 104 -6.69 1.47 -11.00
C LEU A 104 -7.10 0.91 -12.38
N GLY A 105 -8.40 0.90 -12.68
CA GLY A 105 -8.91 0.41 -13.98
C GLY A 105 -8.84 1.41 -15.13
N SER A 106 -8.39 2.65 -14.90
CA SER A 106 -8.40 3.74 -15.88
C SER A 106 -7.07 4.47 -16.02
N ASP A 107 -6.03 4.03 -15.32
CA ASP A 107 -4.74 4.72 -15.33
C ASP A 107 -3.93 4.40 -16.60
N GLU A 108 -4.06 5.26 -17.60
CA GLU A 108 -3.28 5.22 -18.85
C GLU A 108 -1.82 5.69 -18.69
N THR A 109 -1.41 6.11 -17.48
CA THR A 109 -0.03 6.56 -17.22
C THR A 109 0.97 5.42 -17.02
N VAL A 110 0.47 4.17 -16.97
CA VAL A 110 1.27 2.96 -17.12
C VAL A 110 1.17 2.47 -18.56
N GLY A 111 2.30 2.15 -19.20
CA GLY A 111 2.26 1.30 -20.39
C GLY A 111 1.70 -0.05 -19.99
N ASP A 112 0.74 -0.58 -20.75
CA ASP A 112 0.13 -1.87 -20.49
C ASP A 112 1.23 -2.93 -20.30
N SER A 113 1.46 -3.31 -19.05
CA SER A 113 2.41 -4.37 -18.71
C SER A 113 1.72 -5.73 -18.67
N GLY A 114 0.47 -5.79 -19.17
CA GLY A 114 -0.23 -7.03 -19.43
C GLY A 114 0.45 -7.76 -20.58
N ASP A 115 1.26 -8.76 -20.25
CA ASP A 115 1.45 -9.87 -21.18
C ASP A 115 0.06 -10.33 -21.63
N ASN A 116 -0.22 -10.17 -22.93
CA ASN A 116 -1.40 -10.68 -23.59
C ASN A 116 -1.58 -12.15 -23.19
N VAL A 117 -2.54 -12.43 -22.30
CA VAL A 117 -3.01 -13.80 -22.11
C VAL A 117 -3.81 -14.13 -23.35
N ASP A 118 -3.12 -14.69 -24.33
CA ASP A 118 -3.63 -15.17 -25.59
C ASP A 118 -4.91 -16.01 -25.39
N GLU A 119 -6.06 -15.44 -25.75
CA GLU A 119 -7.38 -16.08 -25.73
C GLU A 119 -7.45 -17.29 -26.68
N SER A 120 -6.44 -17.52 -27.54
CA SER A 120 -6.40 -18.67 -28.45
C SER A 120 -6.35 -20.04 -27.74
N LYS A 121 -5.93 -20.09 -26.47
CA LYS A 121 -5.82 -21.36 -25.73
C LYS A 121 -7.12 -21.90 -25.16
N ARG A 122 -8.24 -21.17 -25.24
CA ARG A 122 -9.55 -21.66 -24.72
C ARG A 122 -10.33 -22.54 -25.70
N VAL A 123 -9.99 -22.53 -26.99
CA VAL A 123 -10.81 -23.19 -28.04
C VAL A 123 -10.35 -24.61 -28.37
N SER A 124 -9.19 -25.07 -27.86
CA SER A 124 -8.67 -26.42 -28.18
C SER A 124 -9.11 -27.53 -27.21
N ARG A 125 -10.13 -27.32 -26.37
CA ARG A 125 -10.73 -28.37 -25.54
C ARG A 125 -12.24 -28.45 -25.76
N LEU A 126 -12.63 -28.84 -26.96
CA LEU A 126 -13.90 -29.50 -27.27
C LEU A 126 -13.61 -30.67 -28.20
#